data_AF-A0A2X0P023-F1
#
_entry.id   AF-A0A2X0P023-F1
#
_cell.length_a   1.000
_cell.length_b   1.000
_cell.length_c   1.000
_cell.angle_alpha   90.00
_cell.angle_beta   90.00
_cell.angle_gamma   90.00
#
_symmetry.space_group_name_H-M   'P 1'
#
loop_
_entity.id
_entity.type
_entity.pdbx_description
1 polymer ?
#
loop_
_entity_poly.entity_id
_entity_poly.type
_entity_poly.pdbx_seq_one_letter_code
_entity_poly.pdbx_strand_id
1 'polypeptide(L)'
;MLNPTRAFRSTTLNCTPTRTTRLSPILLLTLRSQSTSSAAATPGAAPTLDVTLRQALKGYMKSRQTFESGVIKSILADLQTTSHLASPPNPQKVLLKSIKTRLEAASQFTTSIPPRQDLADQYTREAQLLQKFVQNTEDALSGMGEEELKGVIKSALEEIKVEKGGEEVGVKDLGRVIKVVLAKTKGKMGGKGVSEAVKKYFDAQVTK
;
A
#
# COMPACT_ATOMS: atom_id res chain seq x y z
N MET A 1 32.64 60.10 5.56
CA MET A 1 31.90 60.84 4.52
C MET A 1 31.74 59.95 3.30
N LEU A 2 30.50 59.91 2.78
CA LEU A 2 30.04 59.41 1.48
C LEU A 2 30.18 57.91 1.12
N ASN A 3 29.04 57.23 1.24
CA ASN A 3 28.61 56.15 0.34
C ASN A 3 28.39 56.70 -1.07
N PRO A 4 28.58 55.86 -2.11
CA PRO A 4 27.57 55.85 -3.16
C PRO A 4 27.17 54.43 -3.62
N THR A 5 25.90 54.12 -3.35
CA THR A 5 24.92 53.60 -4.32
C THR A 5 25.39 52.61 -5.40
N ARG A 6 25.15 51.31 -5.16
CA ARG A 6 25.13 50.28 -6.21
C ARG A 6 23.76 50.26 -6.87
N ALA A 7 23.72 50.70 -8.12
CA ALA A 7 22.54 50.84 -8.94
C ALA A 7 21.84 49.51 -9.25
N PHE A 8 20.52 49.56 -9.14
CA PHE A 8 19.51 48.64 -9.63
C PHE A 8 19.68 48.43 -11.15
N ARG A 9 19.74 47.18 -11.64
CA ARG A 9 19.51 46.86 -13.05
C ARG A 9 18.30 45.95 -13.16
N SER A 10 17.18 46.58 -13.48
CA SER A 10 15.97 45.98 -14.02
C SER A 10 16.26 45.47 -15.42
N THR A 11 16.18 44.16 -15.62
CA THR A 11 16.10 43.57 -16.96
C THR A 11 14.65 43.19 -17.19
N THR A 12 13.90 44.11 -17.76
CA THR A 12 12.63 43.81 -18.43
C THR A 12 12.94 43.52 -19.88
N LEU A 13 12.62 42.32 -20.36
CA LEU A 13 12.55 42.03 -21.79
C LEU A 13 11.13 41.53 -22.07
N ASN A 14 10.28 42.48 -22.46
CA ASN A 14 9.10 42.22 -23.25
C ASN A 14 9.54 41.95 -24.69
N CYS A 15 9.09 40.84 -25.28
CA CYS A 15 8.96 40.71 -26.73
C CYS A 15 7.88 39.67 -27.05
N THR A 16 6.71 40.15 -27.45
CA THR A 16 5.78 39.44 -28.35
C THR A 16 5.83 40.21 -29.67
N PRO A 17 5.70 39.55 -30.85
CA PRO A 17 4.35 39.39 -31.39
C PRO A 17 4.11 38.15 -32.31
N THR A 18 2.85 37.71 -32.30
CA THR A 18 1.99 37.20 -33.40
C THR A 18 2.56 36.26 -34.49
N ARG A 19 1.93 35.09 -34.67
CA ARG A 19 1.50 34.66 -36.02
C ARG A 19 0.26 33.76 -35.98
N THR A 20 -0.82 34.33 -36.48
CA THR A 20 -2.06 33.71 -36.91
C THR A 20 -1.85 32.91 -38.20
N THR A 21 -2.32 31.66 -38.24
CA THR A 21 -2.80 31.02 -39.48
C THR A 21 -4.03 30.18 -39.17
N ARG A 22 -5.17 30.63 -39.69
CA ARG A 22 -6.42 29.88 -39.90
C ARG A 22 -6.30 29.07 -41.21
N LEU A 23 -7.30 28.19 -41.42
CA LEU A 23 -7.70 27.45 -42.65
C LEU A 23 -7.17 26.00 -42.67
N SER A 24 -7.95 24.91 -42.79
CA SER A 24 -9.41 24.67 -42.96
C SER A 24 -9.69 23.18 -42.62
N PRO A 25 -10.96 22.73 -42.55
CA PRO A 25 -11.34 21.40 -42.08
C PRO A 25 -11.34 20.38 -43.23
N ILE A 26 -10.77 19.19 -43.00
CA ILE A 26 -11.00 18.02 -43.85
C ILE A 26 -11.62 16.93 -42.98
N LEU A 27 -12.91 16.73 -43.24
CA LEU A 27 -13.71 15.56 -42.91
C LEU A 27 -12.98 14.30 -43.37
N LEU A 28 -12.58 13.45 -42.43
CA LEU A 28 -12.37 12.03 -42.70
C LEU A 28 -12.97 11.23 -41.54
N LEU A 29 -14.19 10.80 -41.83
CA LEU A 29 -15.00 9.82 -41.14
C LEU A 29 -14.25 8.48 -41.08
N THR A 30 -13.63 8.15 -39.95
CA THR A 30 -13.15 6.78 -39.69
C THR A 30 -13.94 6.15 -38.55
N LEU A 31 -14.80 5.25 -39.01
CA LEU A 31 -15.58 4.22 -38.34
C LEU A 31 -15.12 3.86 -36.91
N ARG A 32 -15.96 4.24 -35.96
CA ARG A 32 -15.92 3.84 -34.55
C ARG A 32 -16.26 2.36 -34.43
N SER A 33 -15.25 1.48 -34.49
CA SER A 33 -15.39 0.08 -34.08
C SER A 33 -15.36 0.01 -32.56
N GLN A 34 -16.54 -0.02 -31.94
CA GLN A 34 -16.69 -0.29 -30.51
C GLN A 34 -16.53 -1.79 -30.29
N SER A 35 -15.29 -2.24 -30.14
CA SER A 35 -15.02 -3.56 -29.55
C SER A 35 -15.11 -3.42 -28.04
N THR A 36 -16.34 -3.51 -27.51
CA THR A 36 -16.57 -3.75 -26.09
C THR A 36 -16.25 -5.22 -25.81
N SER A 37 -14.95 -5.53 -25.69
CA SER A 37 -14.54 -6.77 -25.03
C SER A 37 -14.79 -6.58 -23.53
N SER A 38 -16.01 -6.90 -23.14
CA SER A 38 -16.42 -7.11 -21.75
C SER A 38 -15.65 -8.33 -21.24
N ALA A 39 -14.43 -8.10 -20.75
CA ALA A 39 -13.72 -9.08 -19.97
C ALA A 39 -14.42 -9.17 -18.61
N ALA A 40 -15.16 -10.26 -18.44
CA ALA A 40 -15.86 -10.68 -17.24
C ALA A 40 -15.06 -10.33 -15.97
N ALA A 41 -15.57 -9.37 -15.20
CA ALA A 41 -15.17 -9.19 -13.82
C ALA A 41 -15.81 -10.33 -13.02
N THR A 42 -15.02 -11.37 -12.72
CA THR A 42 -15.39 -12.43 -11.77
C THR A 42 -15.77 -11.79 -10.42
N PRO A 43 -17.05 -11.81 -10.00
CA PRO A 43 -17.44 -11.27 -8.71
C PRO A 43 -17.28 -12.39 -7.68
N GLY A 44 -16.05 -12.55 -7.17
CA GLY A 44 -15.75 -13.60 -6.19
C GLY A 44 -14.39 -13.52 -5.51
N ALA A 45 -13.58 -12.50 -5.82
CA ALA A 45 -12.37 -12.23 -5.07
C ALA A 45 -12.69 -11.25 -3.93
N ALA A 46 -12.20 -11.55 -2.72
CA ALA A 46 -12.22 -10.64 -1.59
C ALA A 46 -11.88 -9.20 -2.03
N PRO A 47 -12.49 -8.16 -1.41
CA PRO A 47 -12.33 -6.79 -1.88
C PRO A 47 -10.85 -6.44 -1.95
N THR A 48 -10.34 -6.26 -3.17
CA THR A 48 -8.95 -5.89 -3.40
C THR A 48 -8.71 -4.49 -2.82
N LEU A 49 -7.49 -4.21 -2.38
CA LEU A 49 -7.09 -2.91 -1.81
C LEU A 49 -7.52 -1.73 -2.73
N ASP A 50 -7.40 -1.91 -4.04
CA ASP A 50 -7.84 -0.92 -5.03
C ASP A 50 -9.36 -0.63 -4.95
N VAL A 51 -10.19 -1.67 -4.76
CA VAL A 51 -11.64 -1.51 -4.61
C VAL A 51 -11.99 -0.77 -3.32
N THR A 52 -11.34 -1.11 -2.19
CA THR A 52 -11.61 -0.46 -0.90
C THR A 52 -11.21 1.02 -0.93
N LEU A 53 -10.06 1.36 -1.53
CA LEU A 53 -9.65 2.76 -1.72
C LEU A 53 -10.61 3.53 -2.63
N ARG A 54 -11.08 2.91 -3.72
CA ARG A 54 -12.08 3.55 -4.61
C ARG A 54 -13.41 3.79 -3.91
N GLN A 55 -13.84 2.88 -3.04
CA GLN A 55 -15.04 3.06 -2.22
C GLN A 55 -14.86 4.22 -1.23
N ALA A 56 -13.73 4.25 -0.51
CA ALA A 56 -13.41 5.34 0.41
C ALA A 56 -13.32 6.69 -0.30
N LEU A 57 -12.69 6.74 -1.48
CA LEU A 57 -12.63 7.94 -2.32
C LEU A 57 -14.03 8.48 -2.64
N LYS A 58 -14.98 7.61 -3.01
CA LYS A 58 -16.37 8.03 -3.26
C LYS A 58 -17.01 8.60 -1.98
N GLY A 59 -16.73 8.01 -0.82
CA GLY A 59 -17.15 8.53 0.48
C GLY A 59 -16.62 9.94 0.74
N TYR A 60 -15.31 10.14 0.62
CA TYR A 60 -14.66 11.43 0.83
C TYR A 60 -15.12 12.50 -0.17
N MET A 61 -15.38 12.12 -1.42
CA MET A 61 -15.91 13.05 -2.42
C MET A 61 -17.34 13.51 -2.08
N LYS A 62 -18.18 12.63 -1.52
CA LYS A 62 -19.53 12.96 -1.06
C LYS A 62 -19.51 13.87 0.17
N SER A 63 -18.62 13.59 1.13
CA SER A 63 -18.47 14.40 2.34
C SER A 63 -17.64 15.68 2.13
N ARG A 64 -17.24 15.99 0.89
CA ARG A 64 -16.42 17.17 0.52
C ARG A 64 -15.09 17.27 1.28
N GLN A 65 -14.56 16.12 1.68
CA GLN A 65 -13.26 15.94 2.33
C GLN A 65 -12.14 16.02 1.28
N THR A 66 -11.74 17.25 0.94
CA THR A 66 -10.78 17.51 -0.15
C THR A 66 -9.40 16.96 0.15
N PHE A 67 -8.93 17.11 1.39
CA PHE A 67 -7.64 16.61 1.86
C PHE A 67 -7.56 15.09 1.72
N GLU A 68 -8.49 14.36 2.34
CA GLU A 68 -8.55 12.90 2.34
C GLU A 68 -8.70 12.36 0.93
N SER A 69 -9.55 12.99 0.11
CA SER A 69 -9.71 12.60 -1.30
C SER A 69 -8.42 12.77 -2.11
N GLY A 70 -7.60 13.78 -1.79
CA GLY A 70 -6.31 14.01 -2.44
C GLY A 70 -5.30 12.91 -2.12
N VAL A 71 -5.18 12.55 -0.84
CA VAL A 71 -4.27 11.49 -0.38
C VAL A 71 -4.62 10.15 -1.02
N ILE A 72 -5.91 9.80 -1.05
CA ILE A 72 -6.37 8.53 -1.64
C ILE A 72 -6.12 8.49 -3.14
N LYS A 73 -6.33 9.61 -3.86
CA LYS A 73 -6.01 9.70 -5.29
C LYS A 73 -4.52 9.51 -5.58
N SER A 74 -3.65 10.10 -4.75
CA SER A 74 -2.20 9.93 -4.87
C SER A 74 -1.81 8.45 -4.81
N ILE A 75 -2.37 7.67 -3.89
CA ILE A 75 -2.01 6.25 -3.75
C ILE A 75 -2.59 5.41 -4.87
N LEU A 76 -3.80 5.72 -5.33
CA LEU A 76 -4.36 5.05 -6.51
C LEU A 76 -3.45 5.27 -7.73
N ALA A 77 -2.86 6.45 -7.89
CA ALA A 77 -1.89 6.72 -8.95
C ALA A 77 -0.58 5.91 -8.76
N ASP A 78 -0.08 5.78 -7.53
CA ASP A 78 1.09 4.95 -7.23
C ASP A 78 0.84 3.46 -7.53
N LEU A 79 -0.35 2.96 -7.19
CA LEU A 79 -0.77 1.59 -7.50
C LEU A 79 -0.89 1.38 -9.01
N GLN A 80 -1.46 2.34 -9.75
CA GLN A 80 -1.53 2.29 -11.21
C GLN A 80 -0.12 2.28 -11.82
N THR A 81 0.76 3.17 -11.37
CA THR A 81 2.14 3.26 -11.87
C THR A 81 2.92 1.97 -11.63
N THR A 82 2.78 1.40 -10.43
CA THR A 82 3.45 0.13 -10.08
C THR A 82 2.86 -1.08 -10.80
N SER A 83 1.58 -1.03 -11.21
CA SER A 83 0.94 -2.09 -11.99
C SER A 83 1.48 -2.21 -13.42
N HIS A 84 2.02 -1.13 -13.99
CA HIS A 84 2.64 -1.12 -15.32
C HIS A 84 4.09 -1.62 -15.34
N LEU A 85 4.66 -1.96 -14.18
CA LEU A 85 6.01 -2.52 -14.09
C LEU A 85 6.02 -3.98 -14.55
N ALA A 86 7.12 -4.41 -15.18
CA ALA A 86 7.30 -5.80 -15.65
C ALA A 86 7.14 -6.84 -14.53
N SER A 87 7.45 -6.46 -13.28
CA SER A 87 7.18 -7.24 -12.08
C SER A 87 6.44 -6.36 -11.07
N PRO A 88 5.09 -6.40 -11.04
CA PRO A 88 4.32 -5.54 -10.18
C PRO A 88 4.47 -5.97 -8.71
N PRO A 89 4.90 -5.06 -7.80
CA PRO A 89 4.93 -5.36 -6.38
C PRO A 89 3.51 -5.57 -5.83
N ASN A 90 3.40 -6.33 -4.73
CA ASN A 90 2.13 -6.49 -4.04
C ASN A 90 1.57 -5.10 -3.62
N PRO A 91 0.27 -4.81 -3.86
CA PRO A 91 -0.32 -3.50 -3.58
C PRO A 91 -0.19 -3.07 -2.10
N GLN A 92 -0.18 -4.02 -1.16
CA GLN A 92 0.08 -3.72 0.26
C GLN A 92 1.49 -3.17 0.49
N LYS A 93 2.49 -3.71 -0.22
CA LYS A 93 3.87 -3.22 -0.11
C LYS A 93 3.99 -1.78 -0.62
N VAL A 94 3.24 -1.43 -1.67
CA VAL A 94 3.18 -0.06 -2.20
C VAL A 94 2.55 0.88 -1.16
N LEU A 95 1.44 0.47 -0.55
CA LEU A 95 0.80 1.24 0.53
C LEU A 95 1.76 1.46 1.71
N LEU A 96 2.40 0.40 2.22
CA LEU A 96 3.36 0.48 3.32
C LEU A 96 4.57 1.37 2.97
N LYS A 97 5.07 1.28 1.74
CA LYS A 97 6.14 2.17 1.26
C LYS A 97 5.68 3.63 1.31
N SER A 98 4.47 3.91 0.84
CA SER A 98 3.92 5.27 0.82
C SER A 98 3.71 5.87 2.21
N ILE A 99 3.45 5.04 3.24
CA ILE A 99 3.35 5.50 4.63
C ILE A 99 4.74 5.87 5.16
N LYS A 100 5.74 5.01 4.91
CA LYS A 100 7.12 5.26 5.33
C LYS A 100 7.67 6.55 4.73
N THR A 101 7.48 6.77 3.43
CA THR A 101 7.96 7.99 2.76
C THR A 101 7.33 9.26 3.34
N ARG A 102 6.07 9.21 3.79
CA ARG A 102 5.42 10.36 4.43
C ARG A 102 5.96 10.63 5.84
N LEU A 103 6.25 9.59 6.62
CA LEU A 103 6.88 9.73 7.93
C LEU A 103 8.32 10.26 7.81
N GLU A 104 9.07 9.77 6.82
CA GLU A 104 10.40 10.28 6.49
C GLU A 104 10.32 11.76 6.10
N ALA A 105 9.39 12.14 5.22
CA ALA A 105 9.17 13.53 4.85
C ALA A 105 8.82 14.40 6.07
N ALA A 106 7.93 13.93 6.95
CA ALA A 106 7.60 14.64 8.19
C ALA A 106 8.84 14.91 9.03
N SER A 107 9.69 13.89 9.24
CA SER A 107 10.95 14.03 10.00
C SER A 107 11.96 14.98 9.36
N GLN A 108 11.96 15.08 8.02
CA GLN A 108 12.81 16.01 7.29
C GLN A 108 12.35 17.46 7.47
N PHE A 109 11.03 17.71 7.45
CA PHE A 109 10.48 19.06 7.65
C PHE A 109 10.54 19.54 9.10
N THR A 110 10.55 18.64 10.09
CA THR A 110 10.82 19.02 11.49
C THR A 110 12.28 19.39 11.71
N THR A 111 13.21 18.72 11.02
CA THR A 111 14.65 18.90 11.21
C THR A 111 15.21 20.04 10.32
N SER A 112 14.44 20.53 9.35
CA SER A 112 14.87 21.62 8.46
C SER A 112 15.07 22.93 9.22
N ILE A 113 15.97 23.79 8.75
CA ILE A 113 16.20 25.13 9.32
C ILE A 113 15.87 26.19 8.25
N PRO A 114 14.86 27.05 8.45
CA PRO A 114 13.90 27.06 9.58
C PRO A 114 12.92 25.86 9.55
N PRO A 115 12.41 25.42 10.72
CA PRO A 115 11.50 24.27 10.80
C PRO A 115 10.14 24.60 10.18
N ARG A 116 9.64 23.70 9.32
CA ARG A 116 8.33 23.83 8.67
C ARG A 116 7.34 22.86 9.31
N GLN A 117 6.86 23.22 10.49
CA GLN A 117 5.96 22.36 11.27
C GLN A 117 4.63 22.07 10.55
N ASP A 118 4.08 23.04 9.82
CA ASP A 118 2.83 22.87 9.08
C ASP A 118 2.89 21.71 8.07
N LEU A 119 4.01 21.60 7.32
CA LEU A 119 4.23 20.50 6.38
C LEU A 119 4.44 19.17 7.11
N ALA A 120 5.20 19.17 8.20
CA ALA A 120 5.40 17.97 9.01
C ALA A 120 4.07 17.42 9.55
N ASP A 121 3.21 18.31 10.07
CA ASP A 121 1.89 17.95 10.59
C ASP A 121 0.97 17.46 9.47
N GLN A 122 1.07 18.04 8.27
CA GLN A 122 0.33 17.58 7.09
C GLN A 122 0.72 16.14 6.72
N TYR A 123 2.01 15.85 6.50
CA TYR A 123 2.48 14.50 6.16
C TYR A 123 2.18 13.47 7.25
N THR A 124 2.24 13.88 8.52
CA THR A 124 1.88 13.02 9.66
C THR A 124 0.40 12.67 9.62
N ARG A 125 -0.48 13.66 9.36
CA ARG A 125 -1.92 13.44 9.19
C ARG A 125 -2.23 12.52 8.00
N GLU A 126 -1.53 12.68 6.88
CA GLU A 126 -1.66 11.78 5.74
C GLU A 126 -1.26 10.34 6.12
N ALA A 127 -0.13 10.14 6.79
CA ALA A 127 0.32 8.82 7.21
C ALA A 127 -0.70 8.12 8.14
N GLN A 128 -1.28 8.87 9.08
CA GLN A 128 -2.33 8.36 9.99
C GLN A 128 -3.60 7.94 9.23
N LEU A 129 -4.02 8.72 8.22
CA LEU A 129 -5.17 8.36 7.38
C LEU A 129 -4.95 7.01 6.69
N LEU A 130 -3.73 6.75 6.22
CA LEU A 130 -3.38 5.55 5.47
C LEU A 130 -3.15 4.32 6.33
N GLN A 131 -2.68 4.50 7.56
CA GLN A 131 -2.59 3.41 8.52
C GLN A 131 -3.96 2.76 8.78
N LYS A 132 -5.06 3.52 8.75
CA LYS A 132 -6.42 2.96 8.85
C LYS A 132 -6.72 1.94 7.75
N PHE A 133 -6.23 2.18 6.54
CA PHE A 133 -6.40 1.24 5.42
C PHE A 133 -5.48 0.04 5.52
N VAL A 134 -4.30 0.16 6.15
CA VAL A 134 -3.45 -0.99 6.47
C VAL A 134 -4.14 -1.87 7.50
N GLN A 135 -4.61 -1.34 8.63
CA GLN A 135 -5.23 -2.14 9.69
C GLN A 135 -6.44 -2.93 9.18
N ASN A 136 -7.37 -2.23 8.50
CA ASN A 136 -8.55 -2.85 7.90
C ASN A 136 -8.22 -3.91 6.85
N THR A 137 -7.03 -3.83 6.25
CA THR A 137 -6.60 -4.80 5.24
C THR A 137 -5.70 -5.87 5.81
N GLU A 138 -4.92 -5.66 6.87
CA GLU A 138 -4.16 -6.70 7.56
C GLU A 138 -5.07 -7.63 8.35
N ASP A 139 -6.13 -7.12 8.97
CA ASP A 139 -7.19 -7.95 9.57
C ASP A 139 -7.95 -8.78 8.51
N ALA A 140 -7.89 -8.38 7.23
CA ALA A 140 -8.51 -9.07 6.10
C ALA A 140 -7.51 -9.87 5.22
N LEU A 141 -6.21 -9.56 5.24
CA LEU A 141 -5.13 -10.13 4.40
C LEU A 141 -4.17 -11.02 5.19
N SER A 142 -4.13 -10.93 6.52
CA SER A 142 -3.98 -12.13 7.33
C SER A 142 -5.25 -12.93 7.10
N GLY A 143 -5.31 -13.66 5.99
CA GLY A 143 -6.43 -14.54 5.63
C GLY A 143 -6.64 -15.71 6.60
N MET A 144 -6.04 -15.61 7.78
CA MET A 144 -6.33 -16.26 9.03
C MET A 144 -6.03 -15.26 10.15
N GLY A 145 -7.04 -14.86 10.93
CA GLY A 145 -6.82 -14.09 12.17
C GLY A 145 -5.84 -14.84 13.08
N GLU A 146 -5.16 -14.14 13.99
CA GLU A 146 -4.18 -14.79 14.88
C GLU A 146 -4.77 -16.05 15.52
N GLU A 147 -6.03 -16.01 15.94
CA GLU A 147 -6.75 -17.15 16.52
C GLU A 147 -6.95 -18.33 15.56
N GLU A 148 -7.23 -18.07 14.29
CA GLU A 148 -7.36 -19.14 13.30
C GLU A 148 -6.01 -19.80 13.03
N LEU A 149 -4.93 -19.00 12.94
CA LEU A 149 -3.56 -19.49 12.81
C LEU A 149 -3.16 -20.38 13.98
N LYS A 150 -3.50 -19.93 15.20
CA LYS A 150 -3.34 -20.71 16.42
C LYS A 150 -4.09 -22.04 16.34
N GLY A 151 -5.31 -22.03 15.81
CA GLY A 151 -6.10 -23.23 15.54
C GLY A 151 -5.39 -24.19 14.58
N VAL A 152 -4.90 -23.70 13.44
CA VAL A 152 -4.21 -24.55 12.45
C VAL A 152 -2.87 -25.08 12.98
N ILE A 153 -2.14 -24.30 13.79
CA ILE A 153 -0.94 -24.77 14.47
C ILE A 153 -1.28 -25.90 15.45
N LYS A 154 -2.33 -25.76 16.26
CA LYS A 154 -2.80 -26.83 17.17
C LYS A 154 -3.17 -28.09 16.41
N SER A 155 -3.97 -27.99 15.35
CA SER A 155 -4.34 -29.16 14.53
C SER A 155 -3.13 -29.79 13.83
N ALA A 156 -2.14 -29.00 13.39
CA ALA A 156 -0.89 -29.54 12.84
C ALA A 156 -0.03 -30.26 13.90
N LEU A 157 -0.05 -29.79 15.15
CA LEU A 157 0.65 -30.46 16.25
C LEU A 157 -0.03 -31.76 16.67
N GLU A 158 -1.36 -31.79 16.71
CA GLU A 158 -2.12 -33.00 17.04
C GLU A 158 -1.89 -34.11 15.99
N GLU A 159 -1.90 -33.77 14.70
CA GLU A 159 -1.59 -34.75 13.65
C GLU A 159 -0.17 -35.34 13.81
N ILE A 160 0.82 -34.50 14.11
CA ILE A 160 2.21 -34.96 14.29
C ILE A 160 2.36 -35.78 15.57
N LYS A 161 1.62 -35.46 16.65
CA LYS A 161 1.58 -36.28 17.88
C LYS A 161 0.98 -37.66 17.62
N VAL A 162 -0.07 -37.74 16.80
CA VAL A 162 -0.73 -39.00 16.42
C VAL A 162 0.19 -39.85 15.55
N GLU A 163 0.87 -39.25 14.56
CA GLU A 163 1.86 -39.96 13.72
C GLU A 163 3.02 -40.55 14.52
N LYS A 164 3.40 -39.91 15.63
CA LYS A 164 4.50 -40.35 16.51
C LYS A 164 4.06 -41.23 17.68
N GLY A 165 2.78 -41.63 17.76
CA GLY A 165 2.31 -42.53 18.81
C GLY A 165 2.29 -41.91 20.21
N GLY A 166 2.13 -40.58 20.33
CA GLY A 166 1.93 -39.89 21.62
C GLY A 166 3.18 -39.23 22.22
N GLU A 167 4.30 -39.20 21.51
CA GLU A 167 5.51 -38.49 21.96
C GLU A 167 5.36 -36.96 21.88
N GLU A 168 5.96 -36.23 22.82
CA GLU A 168 5.91 -34.77 22.83
C GLU A 168 6.67 -34.16 21.64
N VAL A 169 6.02 -33.21 20.95
CA VAL A 169 6.61 -32.53 19.79
C VAL A 169 7.74 -31.64 20.29
N GLY A 170 8.97 -31.96 19.89
CA GLY A 170 10.16 -31.22 20.30
C GLY A 170 10.67 -30.24 19.24
N VAL A 171 11.74 -29.52 19.58
CA VAL A 171 12.44 -28.57 18.70
C VAL A 171 12.86 -29.23 17.36
N LYS A 172 13.11 -30.54 17.36
CA LYS A 172 13.46 -31.35 16.17
C LYS A 172 12.33 -31.42 15.13
N ASP A 173 11.09 -31.25 15.54
CA ASP A 173 9.90 -31.39 14.69
C ASP A 173 9.35 -30.07 14.18
N LEU A 174 9.90 -28.93 14.63
CA LEU A 174 9.47 -27.59 14.21
C LEU A 174 9.42 -27.46 12.69
N GLY A 175 10.43 -27.96 11.98
CA GLY A 175 10.46 -27.92 10.52
C GLY A 175 9.35 -28.74 9.86
N ARG A 176 8.90 -29.83 10.50
CA ARG A 176 7.80 -30.67 10.02
C ARG A 176 6.45 -29.99 10.30
N VAL A 177 6.29 -29.40 11.49
CA VAL A 177 5.11 -28.57 11.85
C VAL A 177 4.93 -27.43 10.87
N ILE A 178 6.00 -26.68 10.57
CA ILE A 178 5.95 -25.56 9.61
C ILE A 178 5.49 -26.04 8.23
N LYS A 179 5.99 -27.19 7.75
CA LYS A 179 5.56 -27.76 6.45
C LYS A 179 4.07 -28.11 6.44
N VAL A 180 3.56 -28.74 7.49
CA VAL A 180 2.13 -29.10 7.60
C VAL A 180 1.26 -27.85 7.69
N VAL A 181 1.66 -26.87 8.52
CA VAL A 181 0.94 -25.60 8.64
C VAL A 181 0.92 -24.86 7.31
N LEU A 182 2.03 -24.83 6.57
CA LEU A 182 2.11 -24.23 5.23
C LEU A 182 1.21 -24.93 4.21
N ALA A 183 1.16 -26.26 4.24
CA ALA A 183 0.26 -27.04 3.40
C ALA A 183 -1.21 -26.72 3.71
N LYS A 184 -1.56 -26.61 5.00
CA LYS A 184 -2.93 -26.27 5.45
C LYS A 184 -3.30 -24.82 5.15
N THR A 185 -2.35 -23.89 5.24
CA THR A 185 -2.58 -22.48 4.90
C THR A 185 -2.60 -22.23 3.40
N LYS A 186 -2.32 -23.23 2.53
CA LYS A 186 -2.35 -23.10 1.05
C LYS A 186 -1.64 -21.83 0.53
N GLY A 187 -0.57 -21.39 1.21
CA GLY A 187 0.15 -20.16 0.84
C GLY A 187 -0.58 -18.84 1.09
N LYS A 188 -1.69 -18.84 1.86
CA LYS A 188 -2.40 -17.62 2.30
C LYS A 188 -1.51 -16.67 3.12
N MET A 189 -0.45 -17.19 3.74
CA MET A 189 0.52 -16.43 4.51
C MET A 189 1.95 -16.74 4.04
N GLY A 190 2.82 -15.74 4.05
CA GLY A 190 4.24 -15.92 3.72
C GLY A 190 4.95 -16.82 4.74
N GLY A 191 5.85 -17.69 4.26
CA GLY A 191 6.54 -18.69 5.10
C GLY A 191 7.31 -18.11 6.29
N LYS A 192 7.75 -16.85 6.20
CA LYS A 192 8.38 -16.12 7.30
C LYS A 192 7.41 -15.91 8.48
N GLY A 193 6.19 -15.45 8.21
CA GLY A 193 5.16 -15.21 9.24
C GLY A 193 4.72 -16.50 9.92
N VAL A 194 4.53 -17.57 9.15
CA VAL A 194 4.20 -18.90 9.69
C VAL A 194 5.33 -19.43 10.59
N SER A 195 6.59 -19.29 10.16
CA SER A 195 7.74 -19.75 10.94
C SER A 195 7.88 -19.00 12.27
N GLU A 196 7.66 -17.69 12.26
CA GLU A 196 7.68 -16.86 13.47
C GLU A 196 6.52 -17.19 14.42
N ALA A 197 5.32 -17.41 13.88
CA ALA A 197 4.15 -17.78 14.69
C ALA A 197 4.29 -19.16 15.36
N VAL A 198 4.81 -20.17 14.64
CA VAL A 198 5.06 -21.50 15.20
C VAL A 198 6.11 -21.42 16.31
N LYS A 199 7.21 -20.68 16.11
CA LYS A 199 8.24 -20.51 17.15
C LYS A 199 7.69 -19.87 18.42
N LYS A 200 6.96 -18.75 18.28
CA LYS A 200 6.29 -18.08 19.41
C LYS A 200 5.37 -19.04 20.18
N TYR A 201 4.68 -19.93 19.47
CA TYR A 201 3.82 -20.94 20.08
C TYR A 201 4.57 -21.96 20.93
N PHE A 202 5.73 -22.41 20.46
CA PHE A 202 6.58 -23.35 21.18
C PHE A 202 7.27 -22.70 22.36
N ASP A 203 7.82 -21.50 22.18
CA ASP A 203 8.48 -20.77 23.28
C ASP A 203 7.49 -20.51 24.44
N ALA A 204 6.23 -20.21 24.12
CA ALA A 204 5.16 -20.06 25.11
C ALA A 204 4.74 -21.36 25.81
N GLN A 205 4.96 -22.53 25.20
CA GLN A 205 4.70 -23.84 25.79
C GLN A 205 5.87 -24.31 26.67
N VAL A 206 7.11 -23.99 26.29
CA VAL A 206 8.33 -24.36 27.02
C VAL A 206 8.50 -23.54 28.32
N THR A 207 7.90 -22.35 28.37
CA THR A 207 7.98 -21.45 29.54
C THR A 207 6.92 -21.76 30.61
N LYS A 208 6.04 -22.76 30.40
CA LYS A 208 5.06 -23.25 31.39
C LYS A 208 5.49 -24.59 31.94
#